data_AF-A0A8R7QQ85-F1
#
_entry.id   AF-A0A8R7QQ85-F1
#
_cell.length_a   1.000
_cell.length_b   1.000
_cell.length_c   1.000
_cell.angle_alpha   90.00
_cell.angle_beta   90.00
_cell.angle_gamma   90.00
#
_symmetry.space_group_name_H-M   'P 1'
#
loop_
_entity.id
_entity.type
_entity.pdbx_description
1 polymer ?
#
loop_
_entity_poly.entity_id
_entity_poly.type
_entity_poly.pdbx_seq_one_letter_code
_entity_poly.pdbx_strand_id
1 'polypeptide(L)'
;MAVMDVDEFIFSTNWIGLEKPSKSLLEPVISVDDSVGQIYLPCYDFAPSGQTAHPPEGVCQGYTCRLKNPQRHKSLVRLNAVEPSLMNVVHHFKLKPDFKSIWTAFARINHYKYQAWSEFKIKFKRRVSAYVADWKDPINLDSKDRAPGLGVDDTEPDGWAQKYCEVKDNILQLLTARWFGVGFG
;
A
#
# COMPACT_ATOMS: atom_id res chain seq x y z
N MET A 1 12.40 -0.13 -13.88
CA MET A 1 11.74 -1.26 -13.18
C MET A 1 11.45 -0.80 -11.76
N ALA A 2 10.20 -0.95 -11.29
CA ALA A 2 9.84 -0.70 -9.91
C ALA A 2 9.59 -2.05 -9.23
N VAL A 3 9.99 -2.18 -7.97
CA VAL A 3 9.70 -3.34 -7.13
C VAL A 3 8.73 -2.85 -6.06
N MET A 4 7.61 -3.56 -5.92
CA MET A 4 6.55 -3.20 -4.98
C MET A 4 5.87 -4.46 -4.43
N ASP A 5 5.22 -4.33 -3.29
CA ASP A 5 4.48 -5.43 -2.68
C ASP A 5 3.26 -5.80 -3.54
N VAL A 6 2.92 -7.08 -3.56
CA VAL A 6 1.86 -7.64 -4.43
C VAL A 6 0.47 -7.06 -4.13
N ASP A 7 0.27 -6.54 -2.92
CA ASP A 7 -0.94 -5.87 -2.46
C ASP A 7 -0.84 -4.33 -2.47
N GLU A 8 0.16 -3.78 -3.16
CA GLU A 8 0.33 -2.34 -3.34
C GLU A 8 0.26 -1.97 -4.82
N PHE A 9 -0.41 -0.85 -5.12
CA PHE A 9 -0.62 -0.39 -6.49
C PHE A 9 -0.42 1.12 -6.58
N ILE A 10 0.49 1.55 -7.46
CA ILE A 10 0.61 2.97 -7.83
C ILE A 10 -0.57 3.31 -8.72
N PHE A 11 -1.30 4.35 -8.36
CA PHE A 11 -2.50 4.78 -9.06
C PHE A 11 -2.60 6.30 -9.14
N SER A 12 -3.12 6.82 -10.25
CA SER A 12 -3.50 8.23 -10.41
C SER A 12 -4.95 8.35 -10.84
N THR A 13 -5.69 9.28 -10.24
CA THR A 13 -7.05 9.63 -10.67
C THR A 13 -7.08 10.22 -12.09
N ASN A 14 -5.96 10.71 -12.60
CA ASN A 14 -5.85 11.19 -13.99
C ASN A 14 -5.96 10.05 -15.01
N TRP A 15 -5.86 8.78 -14.57
CA TRP A 15 -5.97 7.62 -15.46
C TRP A 15 -7.42 7.16 -15.69
N ILE A 16 -8.40 7.70 -14.95
CA ILE A 16 -9.80 7.25 -14.97
C ILE A 16 -10.42 7.32 -16.37
N GLY A 17 -9.99 8.24 -17.23
CA GLY A 17 -10.50 8.40 -18.60
C GLY A 17 -9.79 7.56 -19.66
N LEU A 18 -8.79 6.76 -19.28
CA LEU A 18 -7.99 6.00 -20.24
C LEU A 18 -8.64 4.66 -20.56
N GLU A 19 -8.68 4.33 -21.85
CA GLU A 19 -9.26 3.07 -22.34
C GLU A 19 -8.33 1.87 -22.15
N LYS A 20 -7.01 2.09 -22.16
CA LYS A 20 -6.00 1.04 -22.07
C LYS A 20 -4.83 1.49 -21.19
N PRO A 21 -4.14 0.55 -20.51
CA PRO A 21 -2.92 0.87 -19.77
C PRO A 21 -1.77 1.17 -20.73
N SER A 22 -0.80 1.97 -20.29
CA SER A 22 0.44 2.24 -21.03
C SER A 22 1.65 2.17 -20.09
N LYS A 23 2.81 1.81 -20.64
CA LYS A 23 4.09 1.87 -19.92
C LYS A 23 4.46 3.31 -19.53
N SER A 24 3.95 4.31 -20.26
CA SER A 24 4.21 5.73 -20.01
C SER A 24 3.38 6.32 -18.86
N LEU A 25 2.45 5.57 -18.26
CA LEU A 25 1.57 6.11 -17.20
C LEU A 25 2.33 6.56 -15.94
N LEU A 26 3.49 5.96 -15.69
CA LEU A 26 4.35 6.34 -14.57
C LEU A 26 5.28 7.50 -14.90
N GLU A 27 5.46 7.87 -16.18
CA GLU A 27 6.38 8.94 -16.57
C GLU A 27 6.06 10.26 -15.89
N PRO A 28 4.79 10.75 -15.84
CA PRO A 28 4.50 12.00 -15.14
C PRO A 28 4.74 11.94 -13.63
N VAL A 29 4.75 10.74 -13.04
CA VAL A 29 5.06 10.56 -11.60
C VAL A 29 6.54 10.75 -11.35
N ILE A 30 7.40 10.31 -12.28
CA ILE A 30 8.86 10.28 -12.12
C ILE A 30 9.59 11.35 -12.95
N SER A 31 8.87 12.13 -13.76
CA SER A 31 9.40 13.25 -14.53
C SER A 31 9.65 14.43 -13.60
N VAL A 32 10.75 14.33 -12.85
CA VAL A 32 11.19 15.28 -11.86
C VAL A 32 12.63 15.69 -12.14
N ASP A 33 13.03 16.84 -11.60
CA ASP A 33 14.41 17.33 -11.70
C ASP A 33 15.43 16.29 -11.19
N ASP A 34 16.62 16.26 -11.76
CA ASP A 34 17.65 15.26 -11.41
C ASP A 34 18.16 15.38 -9.97
N SER A 35 18.01 16.55 -9.33
CA SER A 35 18.27 16.70 -7.89
C SER A 35 17.22 16.00 -7.01
N VAL A 36 16.12 15.48 -7.56
CA VAL A 36 15.12 14.76 -6.79
C VAL A 36 15.53 13.29 -6.63
N GLY A 37 15.87 12.92 -5.40
CA GLY A 37 16.24 11.55 -5.03
C GLY A 37 15.08 10.71 -4.51
N GLN A 38 13.99 11.36 -4.06
CA GLN A 38 12.83 10.70 -3.46
C GLN A 38 11.53 11.42 -3.79
N ILE A 39 10.49 10.65 -4.10
CA ILE A 39 9.13 11.13 -4.27
C ILE A 39 8.24 10.41 -3.25
N TYR A 40 7.61 11.18 -2.38
CA TYR A 40 6.61 10.70 -1.43
C TYR A 40 5.25 10.56 -2.11
N LEU A 41 4.67 9.37 -1.98
CA LEU A 41 3.33 9.02 -2.42
C LEU A 41 2.43 8.78 -1.19
N PRO A 42 1.28 9.45 -1.06
CA PRO A 42 0.32 9.13 -0.01
C PRO A 42 -0.18 7.69 -0.18
N CYS A 43 -0.25 6.93 0.91
CA CYS A 43 -0.67 5.53 0.91
C CYS A 43 -2.03 5.37 1.61
N TYR A 44 -3.01 4.87 0.86
CA TYR A 44 -4.36 4.62 1.33
C TYR A 44 -4.52 3.13 1.63
N ASP A 45 -4.82 2.82 2.88
CA ASP A 45 -5.04 1.44 3.35
C ASP A 45 -6.48 1.01 3.05
N PHE A 46 -6.62 -0.03 2.22
CA PHE A 46 -7.88 -0.69 1.86
C PHE A 46 -8.21 -1.83 2.82
N ALA A 47 -9.50 -2.14 2.87
CA ALA A 47 -10.16 -2.97 3.87
C ALA A 47 -11.00 -4.11 3.26
N PRO A 48 -11.45 -5.09 4.06
CA PRO A 48 -12.07 -6.32 3.53
C PRO A 48 -13.38 -6.08 2.80
N SER A 49 -14.05 -4.94 3.01
CA SER A 49 -15.22 -4.55 2.21
C SER A 49 -16.41 -5.51 2.31
N GLY A 50 -16.60 -6.12 3.48
CA GLY A 50 -17.62 -7.14 3.74
C GLY A 50 -17.19 -8.55 3.35
N GLN A 51 -16.01 -8.73 2.75
CA GLN A 51 -15.51 -10.04 2.35
C GLN A 51 -14.96 -10.81 3.55
N THR A 52 -15.39 -12.06 3.71
CA THR A 52 -14.90 -12.99 4.73
C THR A 52 -13.81 -13.94 4.21
N ALA A 53 -13.56 -13.94 2.90
CA ALA A 53 -12.53 -14.72 2.24
C ALA A 53 -11.79 -13.89 1.17
N HIS A 54 -10.64 -14.38 0.69
CA HIS A 54 -9.92 -13.73 -0.41
C HIS A 54 -10.81 -13.65 -1.66
N PRO A 55 -11.00 -12.46 -2.27
CA PRO A 55 -11.80 -12.33 -3.47
C PRO A 55 -11.15 -13.09 -4.63
N PRO A 56 -11.83 -14.06 -5.27
CA PRO A 56 -11.27 -14.80 -6.41
C PRO A 56 -10.92 -13.89 -7.60
N GLU A 57 -11.61 -12.77 -7.75
CA GLU A 57 -11.35 -11.72 -8.73
C GLU A 57 -10.13 -10.84 -8.40
N GLY A 58 -9.51 -11.05 -7.24
CA GLY A 58 -8.32 -10.35 -6.77
C GLY A 58 -8.62 -9.12 -5.90
N VAL A 59 -7.58 -8.64 -5.21
CA VAL A 59 -7.70 -7.59 -4.18
C VAL A 59 -8.30 -6.29 -4.70
N CYS A 60 -7.92 -5.87 -5.92
CA CYS A 60 -8.45 -4.65 -6.54
C CYS A 60 -9.94 -4.74 -6.90
N GLN A 61 -10.46 -5.95 -7.07
CA GLN A 61 -11.83 -6.17 -7.51
C GLN A 61 -12.77 -6.44 -6.32
N GLY A 62 -12.30 -7.12 -5.27
CA GLY A 62 -13.15 -7.41 -4.11
C GLY A 62 -13.04 -6.43 -2.94
N TYR A 63 -11.94 -5.68 -2.82
CA TYR A 63 -11.74 -4.73 -1.72
C TYR A 63 -11.89 -3.28 -2.20
N THR A 64 -12.99 -2.63 -1.81
CA THR A 64 -13.37 -1.27 -2.24
C THR A 64 -13.61 -0.30 -1.08
N CYS A 65 -13.51 -0.75 0.16
CA CYS A 65 -13.54 0.07 1.35
C CYS A 65 -12.12 0.48 1.72
N ARG A 66 -11.93 1.71 2.19
CA ARG A 66 -10.66 2.18 2.74
C ARG A 66 -10.85 3.19 3.88
N LEU A 67 -9.77 3.41 4.61
CA LEU A 67 -9.67 4.55 5.52
C LEU A 67 -9.71 5.87 4.73
N LYS A 68 -10.28 6.92 5.32
CA LYS A 68 -10.46 8.23 4.69
C LYS A 68 -9.12 8.92 4.43
N ASN A 69 -8.26 8.95 5.45
CA ASN A 69 -6.97 9.63 5.42
C ASN A 69 -5.82 8.64 5.28
N PRO A 70 -4.78 8.97 4.49
CA PRO A 70 -3.58 8.13 4.41
C PRO A 70 -2.88 8.10 5.78
N GLN A 71 -2.57 6.88 6.27
CA GLN A 71 -1.89 6.69 7.55
C GLN A 71 -0.36 6.70 7.41
N ARG A 72 0.13 6.43 6.19
CA ARG A 72 1.55 6.37 5.83
C ARG A 72 1.77 6.95 4.44
N HIS A 73 3.03 7.07 4.07
CA HIS A 73 3.46 7.29 2.70
C HIS A 73 4.36 6.14 2.25
N LYS A 74 4.55 6.02 0.94
CA LYS A 74 5.58 5.18 0.32
C LYS A 74 6.51 6.09 -0.49
N SER A 75 7.71 5.60 -0.77
CA SER A 75 8.73 6.38 -1.45
C SER A 75 9.10 5.72 -2.77
N LEU A 76 9.08 6.49 -3.86
CA LEU A 76 9.86 6.16 -5.05
C LEU A 76 11.24 6.78 -4.88
N VAL A 77 12.28 5.96 -4.99
CA VAL A 77 13.64 6.36 -4.65
C VAL A 77 14.56 6.11 -5.83
N ARG A 78 15.36 7.11 -6.17
CA ARG A 78 16.44 6.95 -7.13
C ARG A 78 17.61 6.26 -6.43
N LEU A 79 17.96 5.05 -6.86
CA LEU A 79 18.94 4.22 -6.14
C LEU A 79 20.31 4.89 -5.98
N ASN A 80 20.76 5.67 -6.98
CA ASN A 80 22.04 6.38 -6.90
C ASN A 80 22.01 7.61 -5.97
N ALA A 81 20.82 8.06 -5.54
CA ALA A 81 20.63 9.15 -4.59
C ALA A 81 20.68 8.70 -3.14
N VAL A 82 20.63 7.39 -2.88
CA VAL A 82 20.67 6.81 -1.53
C VAL A 82 22.11 6.85 -0.98
N GLU A 83 22.28 7.40 0.22
CA GLU A 83 23.58 7.57 0.90
C GLU A 83 24.08 6.22 1.42
N PRO A 84 25.25 5.69 1.04
CA PRO A 84 25.72 4.39 1.52
C PRO A 84 25.98 4.40 3.05
N SER A 85 24.99 4.01 3.85
CA SER A 85 25.05 4.05 5.32
C SER A 85 24.36 2.84 5.95
N LEU A 86 24.75 2.51 7.20
CA LEU A 86 24.10 1.47 8.00
C LEU A 86 22.61 1.77 8.28
N MET A 87 22.22 3.05 8.27
CA MET A 87 20.81 3.44 8.43
C MET A 87 19.93 2.85 7.34
N ASN A 88 20.45 2.67 6.13
CA ASN A 88 19.69 2.13 5.00
C ASN A 88 19.44 0.62 5.08
N VAL A 89 19.98 -0.06 6.10
CA VAL A 89 19.80 -1.49 6.29
C VAL A 89 18.39 -1.77 6.85
N VAL A 90 17.71 -0.76 7.42
CA VAL A 90 16.51 -0.96 8.23
C VAL A 90 15.48 0.15 8.05
N HIS A 91 14.46 -0.09 7.21
CA HIS A 91 13.20 0.66 7.02
C HIS A 91 13.27 2.19 6.79
N HIS A 92 14.40 2.82 7.01
CA HIS A 92 14.73 4.19 6.78
C HIS A 92 15.89 4.23 5.80
N PHE A 93 15.97 5.29 5.02
CA PHE A 93 17.17 5.57 4.24
C PHE A 93 17.44 7.06 4.28
N LYS A 94 18.69 7.43 4.05
CA LYS A 94 19.08 8.82 3.87
C LYS A 94 19.48 9.06 2.42
N LEU A 95 19.14 10.25 1.91
CA LEU A 95 19.62 10.72 0.62
C LEU A 95 21.02 11.32 0.77
N LYS A 96 21.82 11.23 -0.29
CA LYS A 96 23.07 11.98 -0.42
C LYS A 96 22.79 13.49 -0.37
N PRO A 97 23.73 14.33 0.09
CA PRO A 97 23.50 15.75 0.36
C PRO A 97 22.91 16.56 -0.81
N ASP A 98 23.24 16.22 -2.05
CA ASP A 98 22.80 16.95 -3.24
C ASP A 98 21.38 16.60 -3.72
N PHE A 99 20.74 15.62 -3.07
CA PHE A 99 19.40 15.17 -3.44
C PHE A 99 18.34 15.63 -2.46
N LYS A 100 17.20 16.03 -2.99
CA LYS A 100 16.01 16.44 -2.23
C LYS A 100 14.88 15.43 -2.37
N SER A 101 13.96 15.49 -1.40
CA SER A 101 12.71 14.74 -1.42
C SER A 101 11.54 15.68 -1.72
N ILE A 102 10.56 15.21 -2.48
CA ILE A 102 9.35 15.98 -2.81
C ILE A 102 8.09 15.15 -2.56
N TRP A 103 6.96 15.82 -2.36
CA TRP A 103 5.64 15.19 -2.39
C TRP A 103 5.02 15.34 -3.76
N THR A 104 4.32 14.31 -4.24
CA THR A 104 3.49 14.41 -5.44
C THR A 104 2.02 14.23 -5.11
N ALA A 105 1.19 15.08 -5.70
CA ALA A 105 -0.27 14.92 -5.70
C ALA A 105 -0.76 14.14 -6.93
N PHE A 106 0.13 13.84 -7.88
CA PHE A 106 -0.24 13.22 -9.15
C PHE A 106 -0.64 11.75 -8.98
N ALA A 107 0.03 11.02 -8.10
CA ALA A 107 -0.23 9.60 -7.85
C ALA A 107 -0.27 9.30 -6.35
N ARG A 108 -0.88 8.15 -6.03
CA ARG A 108 -1.00 7.60 -4.69
C ARG A 108 -0.70 6.10 -4.72
N ILE A 109 -0.47 5.51 -3.55
CA ILE A 109 -0.50 4.07 -3.36
C ILE A 109 -1.87 3.67 -2.82
N ASN A 110 -2.49 2.68 -3.47
CA ASN A 110 -3.53 1.88 -2.85
C ASN A 110 -2.87 0.64 -2.26
N HIS A 111 -2.98 0.44 -0.95
CA HIS A 111 -2.39 -0.68 -0.23
C HIS A 111 -3.50 -1.52 0.38
N TYR A 112 -3.66 -2.76 -0.08
CA TYR A 112 -4.69 -3.69 0.39
C TYR A 112 -4.25 -4.39 1.67
N LYS A 113 -4.04 -3.57 2.69
CA LYS A 113 -3.47 -3.92 4.00
C LYS A 113 -4.39 -4.83 4.80
N TYR A 114 -5.66 -4.47 4.94
CA TYR A 114 -6.63 -5.23 5.71
C TYR A 114 -7.44 -6.09 4.76
N GLN A 115 -6.97 -7.31 4.56
CA GLN A 115 -7.64 -8.32 3.74
C GLN A 115 -8.61 -9.13 4.59
N ALA A 116 -9.41 -10.00 3.98
CA ALA A 116 -10.17 -11.01 4.71
C ALA A 116 -9.30 -11.73 5.76
N TRP A 117 -9.90 -12.08 6.89
CA TRP A 117 -9.14 -12.47 8.08
C TRP A 117 -8.19 -13.64 7.82
N SER A 118 -8.61 -14.64 7.04
CA SER A 118 -7.77 -15.78 6.66
C SER A 118 -6.43 -15.35 6.06
N GLU A 119 -6.44 -14.36 5.17
CA GLU A 119 -5.24 -13.82 4.52
C GLU A 119 -4.45 -12.91 5.45
N PHE A 120 -5.16 -12.02 6.15
CA PHE A 120 -4.55 -11.08 7.06
C PHE A 120 -3.80 -11.80 8.20
N LYS A 121 -4.40 -12.85 8.77
CA LYS A 121 -3.84 -13.69 9.83
C LYS A 121 -2.53 -14.35 9.40
N ILE A 122 -2.41 -14.81 8.16
CA ILE A 122 -1.16 -15.41 7.66
C ILE A 122 -0.05 -14.35 7.62
N LYS A 123 -0.33 -13.16 7.08
CA LYS A 123 0.62 -12.03 7.05
C LYS A 123 0.96 -11.54 8.45
N PHE A 124 -0.02 -11.48 9.34
CA PHE A 124 0.14 -11.09 10.74
C PHE A 124 1.06 -12.06 11.48
N LYS A 125 0.81 -13.37 11.38
CA LYS A 125 1.63 -14.40 12.04
C LYS A 125 3.07 -14.47 11.55
N ARG A 126 3.29 -14.17 10.27
CA ARG A 126 4.61 -14.18 9.64
C ARG A 126 5.41 -12.91 9.92
N ARG A 127 4.80 -11.88 10.49
CA ARG A 127 5.53 -10.67 10.89
C ARG A 127 6.35 -10.95 12.14
N VAL A 128 7.58 -11.36 11.91
CA VAL A 128 8.71 -11.25 12.83
C VAL A 128 9.79 -10.53 12.04
N SER A 129 10.18 -9.34 12.48
CA SER A 129 11.30 -8.62 11.88
C SER A 129 12.32 -8.32 12.95
N ALA A 130 13.57 -8.07 12.56
CA ALA A 130 14.62 -7.71 13.50
C ALA A 130 14.34 -6.40 14.27
N TYR A 131 13.32 -5.63 13.87
CA TYR A 131 13.06 -4.28 14.38
C TYR A 131 11.58 -3.98 14.66
N VAL A 132 10.69 -4.95 14.50
CA VAL A 132 9.28 -4.89 14.90
C VAL A 132 9.08 -6.02 15.90
N ALA A 133 8.54 -5.69 17.08
CA ALA A 133 8.23 -6.67 18.10
C ALA A 133 7.40 -7.81 17.52
N ASP A 134 7.65 -9.05 17.97
CA ASP A 134 6.84 -10.20 17.61
C ASP A 134 5.37 -9.86 17.89
N TRP A 135 4.46 -10.27 17.01
CA TRP A 135 3.04 -9.99 17.18
C TRP A 135 2.46 -10.57 18.49
N LYS A 136 3.07 -11.62 19.03
CA LYS A 136 2.74 -12.22 20.34
C LYS A 136 3.24 -11.38 21.52
N ASP A 137 4.17 -10.47 21.28
CA ASP A 137 4.70 -9.59 22.31
C ASP A 137 3.69 -8.49 22.64
N PRO A 138 3.27 -8.33 23.91
CA PRO A 138 2.37 -7.26 24.34
C PRO A 138 3.02 -5.86 24.35
N ILE A 139 4.26 -5.72 23.88
CA ILE A 139 4.92 -4.41 23.74
C ILE A 139 4.35 -3.61 22.56
N ASN A 140 4.18 -2.29 22.77
CA ASN A 140 3.79 -1.31 21.75
C ASN A 140 2.47 -1.66 21.02
N LEU A 141 1.45 -2.10 21.74
CA LEU A 141 0.13 -2.42 21.18
C LEU A 141 -0.48 -1.24 20.39
N ASP A 142 -0.20 -0.01 20.80
CA ASP A 142 -0.67 1.20 20.14
C ASP A 142 0.18 1.64 18.93
N SER A 143 1.21 0.88 18.57
CA SER A 143 2.03 1.20 17.40
C SER A 143 1.20 1.15 16.12
N LYS A 144 1.40 2.14 15.25
CA LYS A 144 0.85 2.16 13.89
C LYS A 144 1.38 1.02 13.01
N ASP A 145 2.42 0.31 13.43
CA ASP A 145 2.92 -0.91 12.77
C ASP A 145 2.01 -2.12 13.01
N ARG A 146 1.21 -2.08 14.08
CA ARG A 146 0.16 -3.06 14.34
C ARG A 146 -1.14 -2.64 13.65
N ALA A 147 -2.00 -3.62 13.39
CA ALA A 147 -3.37 -3.31 13.02
C ALA A 147 -4.09 -2.75 14.26
N PRO A 148 -4.77 -1.59 14.15
CA PRO A 148 -5.51 -1.02 15.28
C PRO A 148 -6.48 -2.03 15.90
N GLY A 149 -6.54 -2.11 17.22
CA GLY A 149 -7.44 -3.04 17.92
C GLY A 149 -7.13 -4.53 17.73
N LEU A 150 -5.97 -4.89 17.15
CA LEU A 150 -5.45 -6.26 17.20
C LEU A 150 -4.52 -6.41 18.40
N GLY A 151 -4.87 -7.32 19.31
CA GLY A 151 -4.02 -7.68 20.45
C GLY A 151 -2.88 -8.63 20.04
N VAL A 152 -2.58 -9.57 20.93
CA VAL A 152 -1.56 -10.62 20.74
C VAL A 152 -2.15 -11.96 20.31
N ASP A 153 -3.46 -12.01 20.07
CA ASP A 153 -4.21 -13.21 19.69
C ASP A 153 -4.46 -13.25 18.16
N ASP A 154 -4.46 -14.45 17.59
CA ASP A 154 -4.77 -14.75 16.19
C ASP A 154 -6.25 -15.12 15.97
N THR A 155 -7.11 -14.83 16.94
CA THR A 155 -8.57 -14.88 16.84
C THR A 155 -9.11 -13.72 15.99
N GLU A 156 -10.09 -14.02 15.13
CA GLU A 156 -10.74 -13.01 14.29
C GLU A 156 -11.45 -11.95 15.15
N PRO A 157 -11.15 -10.66 14.97
CA PRO A 157 -11.89 -9.62 15.68
C PRO A 157 -13.35 -9.56 15.20
N ASP A 158 -14.27 -9.30 16.12
CA ASP A 158 -15.68 -9.13 15.79
C ASP A 158 -15.90 -8.09 14.69
N GLY A 159 -16.69 -8.48 13.69
CA GLY A 159 -17.02 -7.63 12.54
C GLY A 159 -15.84 -7.27 11.64
N TRP A 160 -14.73 -8.04 11.65
CA TRP A 160 -13.52 -7.77 10.86
C TRP A 160 -13.83 -7.42 9.40
N ALA A 161 -14.71 -8.19 8.76
CA ALA A 161 -15.10 -7.98 7.38
C ALA A 161 -15.67 -6.56 7.11
N GLN A 162 -16.30 -5.93 8.10
CA GLN A 162 -16.90 -4.60 8.01
C GLN A 162 -15.98 -3.47 8.54
N LYS A 163 -14.82 -3.81 9.14
CA LYS A 163 -13.92 -2.80 9.70
C LYS A 163 -13.29 -1.92 8.62
N TYR A 164 -12.88 -0.73 9.04
CA TYR A 164 -12.09 0.23 8.26
C TYR A 164 -12.72 0.70 6.93
N CYS A 165 -14.05 0.61 6.80
CA CYS A 165 -14.79 1.14 5.65
C CYS A 165 -15.28 2.58 5.90
N GLU A 166 -14.37 3.54 5.92
CA GLU A 166 -14.72 4.96 6.07
C GLU A 166 -15.14 5.59 4.74
N VAL A 167 -14.54 5.12 3.64
CA VAL A 167 -14.81 5.57 2.26
C VAL A 167 -14.95 4.36 1.35
N LYS A 168 -16.00 4.34 0.54
CA LYS A 168 -16.11 3.43 -0.61
C LYS A 168 -15.41 4.04 -1.82
N ASP A 169 -14.33 3.39 -2.26
CA ASP A 169 -13.45 3.81 -3.35
C ASP A 169 -13.35 2.69 -4.39
N ASN A 170 -14.17 2.77 -5.44
CA ASN A 170 -14.23 1.79 -6.52
C ASN A 170 -13.33 2.18 -7.71
N ILE A 171 -12.50 3.21 -7.58
CA ILE A 171 -11.89 3.84 -8.76
C ILE A 171 -10.92 2.88 -9.47
N LEU A 172 -10.03 2.25 -8.69
CA LEU A 172 -9.08 1.29 -9.25
C LEU A 172 -9.76 -0.01 -9.70
N GLN A 173 -10.82 -0.44 -9.00
CA GLN A 173 -11.68 -1.56 -9.42
C GLN A 173 -12.24 -1.31 -10.83
N LEU A 174 -12.91 -0.18 -11.04
CA LEU A 174 -13.53 0.17 -12.32
C LEU A 174 -12.49 0.35 -13.43
N LEU A 175 -11.34 0.97 -13.11
CA LEU A 175 -10.28 1.17 -14.08
C LEU A 175 -9.65 -0.15 -14.54
N THR A 176 -9.33 -1.04 -13.60
CA THR A 176 -8.75 -2.35 -13.93
C THR A 176 -9.76 -3.27 -14.61
N ALA A 177 -11.03 -3.20 -14.25
CA ALA A 177 -12.11 -3.88 -14.98
C ALA A 177 -12.21 -3.38 -16.42
N ARG A 178 -12.07 -2.08 -16.69
CA ARG A 178 -12.03 -1.57 -18.07
C ARG A 178 -10.80 -2.05 -18.84
N TRP A 179 -9.63 -1.95 -18.23
CA TRP A 179 -8.36 -2.26 -18.90
C TRP A 179 -8.16 -3.74 -19.19
N PHE A 180 -8.70 -4.61 -18.34
CA PHE A 180 -8.41 -6.03 -18.35
C PHE A 180 -9.66 -6.92 -18.42
N GLY A 181 -10.87 -6.34 -18.40
CA GLY A 181 -12.15 -7.05 -18.30
C GLY A 181 -12.66 -7.69 -19.59
N VAL A 182 -11.79 -8.42 -20.30
CA VAL A 182 -12.21 -9.46 -21.25
C VAL A 182 -11.47 -10.76 -20.88
N GLY A 183 -12.14 -11.65 -20.14
CA GLY A 183 -11.71 -13.04 -19.95
C GLY A 183 -11.49 -13.52 -18.51
N PHE A 184 -12.56 -13.68 -17.74
CA PHE A 184 -12.65 -14.68 -16.66
C PHE A 184 -14.06 -15.28 -16.69
N GLY A 185 -14.35 -15.97 -17.79
CA GLY A 185 -15.47 -16.89 -17.94
C GLY A 185 -14.95 -18.31 -18.04
#